data_AF-A0A256HPU0-F1
#
_entry.id   AF-A0A256HPU0-F1
#
_cell.length_a   1.000
_cell.length_b   1.000
_cell.length_c   1.000
_cell.angle_alpha   90.00
_cell.angle_beta   90.00
_cell.angle_gamma   90.00
#
_symmetry.space_group_name_H-M   'P 1'
#
loop_
_entity.id
_entity.type
_entity.pdbx_description
1 polymer ?
#
loop_
_entity_poly.entity_id
_entity_poly.type
_entity_poly.pdbx_seq_one_letter_code
_entity_poly.pdbx_strand_id
1 'polypeptide(L)'
;MAERYSSFKSGGRMWLLQRVTAAFLLVVLAFHFFLLHFVHHADEVSFLASSGRMESLSYYSLMILFLVTATFHGVNGVYNALVNQGLTGTKRTVIKWTLVAASAVLIVQGVRTANAWAGIGLY
;
A
#
# COMPACT_ATOMS: atom_id res chain seq x y z
N MET A 1 -32.56 3.25 9.44
CA MET A 1 -31.19 2.73 9.26
C MET A 1 -30.66 3.28 7.95
N ALA A 2 -29.49 3.90 7.92
CA ALA A 2 -28.85 4.24 6.65
C ALA A 2 -28.59 2.95 5.87
N GLU A 3 -28.97 2.88 4.59
CA GLU A 3 -28.65 1.72 3.75
C GLU A 3 -27.13 1.52 3.74
N ARG A 4 -26.68 0.33 4.12
CA ARG A 4 -25.26 0.00 4.21
C ARG A 4 -24.76 -0.37 2.81
N TYR A 5 -24.50 0.62 1.97
CA TYR A 5 -23.79 0.37 0.72
C TYR A 5 -22.38 -0.09 1.06
N SER A 6 -21.88 -1.12 0.38
CA SER A 6 -20.52 -1.63 0.50
C SER A 6 -20.10 -2.12 -0.88
N SER A 7 -18.88 -1.80 -1.29
CA SER A 7 -18.29 -2.37 -2.50
C SER A 7 -17.89 -3.83 -2.32
N PHE A 8 -17.76 -4.30 -1.07
CA PHE A 8 -17.47 -5.68 -0.74
C PHE A 8 -18.74 -6.50 -0.53
N LYS A 9 -18.73 -7.72 -1.07
CA LYS A 9 -19.64 -8.79 -0.67
C LYS A 9 -19.06 -9.52 0.55
N SER A 10 -19.87 -9.73 1.59
CA SER A 10 -19.46 -10.54 2.75
C SER A 10 -19.00 -11.93 2.29
N GLY A 11 -17.87 -12.42 2.83
CA GLY A 11 -17.26 -13.69 2.42
C GLY A 11 -16.64 -13.72 1.02
N GLY A 12 -16.67 -12.61 0.27
CA GLY A 12 -16.08 -12.53 -1.07
C GLY A 12 -14.56 -12.37 -1.07
N ARG A 13 -13.92 -12.64 -2.21
CA ARG A 13 -12.44 -12.53 -2.38
C ARG A 13 -11.87 -11.17 -1.97
N MET A 14 -12.48 -10.07 -2.42
CA MET A 14 -11.99 -8.73 -2.07
C MET A 14 -12.11 -8.42 -0.57
N TRP A 15 -13.16 -8.94 0.08
CA TRP A 15 -13.31 -8.83 1.53
C TRP A 15 -12.20 -9.60 2.25
N LEU A 16 -11.91 -10.83 1.80
CA LEU A 16 -10.85 -11.65 2.38
C LEU A 16 -9.47 -11.00 2.21
N LEU A 17 -9.15 -10.53 1.00
CA LEU A 17 -7.89 -9.84 0.70
C LEU A 17 -7.72 -8.58 1.56
N GLN A 18 -8.80 -7.83 1.83
CA GLN A 18 -8.74 -6.68 2.71
C GLN A 18 -8.35 -7.06 4.15
N ARG A 19 -8.79 -8.21 4.65
CA ARG A 19 -8.45 -8.70 6.00
C ARG A 19 -7.04 -9.26 6.09
N VAL A 20 -6.64 -10.05 5.10
CA VAL A 20 -5.28 -10.60 5.03
C VAL A 20 -4.25 -9.48 4.93
N THR A 21 -4.48 -8.50 4.04
CA THR A 21 -3.61 -7.32 3.94
C THR A 21 -3.62 -6.50 5.23
N ALA A 22 -4.75 -6.34 5.92
CA ALA A 22 -4.80 -5.65 7.21
C ALA A 22 -3.90 -6.31 8.26
N ALA A 23 -3.97 -7.63 8.41
CA ALA A 23 -3.18 -8.38 9.37
C ALA A 23 -1.68 -8.30 9.05
N PHE A 24 -1.31 -8.44 7.77
CA PHE A 24 0.05 -8.25 7.31
C PHE A 24 0.56 -6.83 7.60
N LEU A 25 -0.24 -5.81 7.25
CA LEU A 25 0.11 -4.40 7.42
C LEU A 25 0.27 -4.01 8.88
N LEU A 26 -0.50 -4.57 9.80
CA LEU A 26 -0.34 -4.29 11.23
C LEU A 26 1.09 -4.63 11.71
N VAL A 27 1.59 -5.80 11.32
CA VAL A 27 2.94 -6.25 11.70
C VAL A 27 4.02 -5.45 10.99
N VAL A 28 3.89 -5.30 9.67
CA VAL A 28 4.93 -4.67 8.84
C VAL A 28 5.01 -3.17 9.07
N LEU A 29 3.88 -2.49 9.28
CA LEU A 29 3.84 -1.09 9.66
C LEU A 29 4.48 -0.88 11.04
N ALA A 30 4.21 -1.76 12.01
CA ALA A 30 4.85 -1.67 13.33
C ALA A 30 6.38 -1.85 13.23
N PHE A 31 6.84 -2.84 12.45
CA PHE A 31 8.27 -3.00 12.15
C PHE A 31 8.86 -1.75 11.49
N HIS A 32 8.23 -1.25 10.42
CA HIS A 32 8.72 -0.10 9.67
C HIS A 32 8.79 1.15 10.55
N PHE A 33 7.74 1.39 11.34
CA PHE A 33 7.66 2.51 12.27
C PHE A 33 8.74 2.38 13.35
N PHE A 34 8.86 1.22 13.99
CA PHE A 34 9.88 0.98 15.01
C PHE A 34 11.30 1.22 14.46
N LEU A 35 11.62 0.62 13.32
CA LEU A 35 12.94 0.75 12.71
C LEU A 35 13.27 2.20 12.34
N LEU A 36 12.36 2.93 11.71
CA LEU A 36 12.63 4.29 11.19
C LEU A 36 12.28 5.43 12.15
N HIS A 37 11.74 5.15 13.33
CA HIS A 37 11.42 6.18 14.32
C HIS A 37 12.10 5.96 15.66
N PHE A 38 12.63 4.76 15.94
CA PHE A 38 13.32 4.45 17.20
C PHE A 38 14.72 3.88 17.04
N VAL A 39 15.04 3.24 15.90
CA VAL A 39 16.39 2.70 15.63
C VAL A 39 17.19 3.61 14.70
N HIS A 40 16.54 4.17 13.69
CA HIS A 40 17.13 5.14 12.75
C HIS A 40 16.27 6.39 12.76
N HIS A 41 16.66 7.41 13.51
CA HIS A 41 15.87 8.63 13.66
C HIS A 41 15.86 9.43 12.35
N ALA A 42 14.85 10.28 12.18
CA ALA A 42 14.62 10.99 10.91
C ALA A 42 15.82 11.82 10.45
N ASP A 43 16.59 12.38 11.38
CA ASP A 43 17.81 13.16 11.13
C ASP A 43 19.02 12.29 10.73
N GLU A 44 18.98 10.99 10.99
CA GLU A 44 20.01 10.01 10.62
C GLU A 44 19.74 9.36 9.25
N VAL A 45 18.54 9.55 8.69
CA VAL A 45 18.15 8.96 7.40
C VAL A 45 18.89 9.66 6.26
N SER A 46 19.85 8.95 5.69
CA SER A 46 20.56 9.37 4.46
C SER A 46 20.18 8.50 3.27
N PHE A 47 20.48 8.99 2.06
CA PHE A 47 20.32 8.24 0.83
C PHE A 47 21.13 6.94 0.85
N LEU A 48 22.42 7.01 1.21
CA LEU A 48 23.32 5.85 1.24
C LEU A 48 22.84 4.79 2.23
N ALA A 49 22.44 5.18 3.44
CA ALA A 49 21.92 4.24 4.43
C ALA A 49 20.60 3.58 3.98
N SER A 50 19.73 4.33 3.30
CA SER A 50 18.46 3.80 2.78
C SER A 50 18.69 2.83 1.62
N SER A 51 19.60 3.16 0.70
CA SER A 51 20.01 2.28 -0.39
C SER A 51 20.61 0.98 0.15
N GLY A 52 21.55 1.07 1.11
CA GLY A 52 22.19 -0.11 1.70
C GLY A 52 21.21 -1.08 2.37
N ARG A 53 20.12 -0.58 2.98
CA ARG A 53 19.05 -1.46 3.50
C ARG A 53 18.31 -2.20 2.39
N MET A 54 18.09 -1.55 1.25
CA MET A 54 17.40 -2.16 0.10
C MET A 54 18.22 -3.25 -0.59
N GLU A 55 19.54 -3.32 -0.39
CA GLU A 55 20.37 -4.43 -0.87
C GLU A 55 20.09 -5.74 -0.13
N SER A 56 19.55 -5.67 1.10
CA SER A 56 19.13 -6.86 1.83
C SER A 56 17.85 -7.45 1.23
N LEU A 57 17.94 -8.70 0.74
CA LEU A 57 16.80 -9.39 0.12
C LEU A 57 15.56 -9.44 1.02
N SER A 58 15.74 -9.62 2.33
CA SER A 58 14.62 -9.69 3.28
C SER A 58 13.94 -8.32 3.43
N TYR A 59 14.73 -7.25 3.61
CA TYR A 59 14.20 -5.89 3.73
C TYR A 59 13.54 -5.43 2.43
N TYR A 60 14.21 -5.65 1.29
CA TYR A 60 13.67 -5.39 -0.04
C TYR A 60 12.32 -6.07 -0.25
N SER A 61 12.26 -7.39 -0.01
CA SER A 61 11.03 -8.17 -0.19
C SER A 61 9.91 -7.67 0.71
N LEU A 62 10.23 -7.34 1.97
CA LEU A 62 9.28 -6.78 2.91
C LEU A 62 8.73 -5.42 2.42
N MET A 63 9.58 -4.53 1.92
CA MET A 63 9.18 -3.22 1.40
C MET A 63 8.35 -3.32 0.12
N ILE A 64 8.66 -4.25 -0.79
CA ILE A 64 7.83 -4.52 -1.97
C ILE A 64 6.45 -5.04 -1.56
N LEU A 65 6.39 -6.02 -0.67
CA LEU A 65 5.11 -6.54 -0.16
C LEU A 65 4.35 -5.44 0.59
N PHE A 66 5.03 -4.61 1.36
CA PHE A 66 4.44 -3.48 2.06
C PHE A 66 3.81 -2.48 1.08
N LEU A 67 4.53 -2.08 0.03
CA LEU A 67 4.04 -1.21 -1.04
C LEU A 67 2.76 -1.76 -1.68
N VAL A 68 2.79 -3.02 -2.13
CA VAL A 68 1.66 -3.63 -2.85
C VAL A 68 0.45 -3.81 -1.93
N THR A 69 0.66 -4.34 -0.73
CA THR A 69 -0.45 -4.58 0.22
C THR A 69 -1.02 -3.28 0.78
N ALA A 70 -0.19 -2.28 1.09
CA ALA A 70 -0.66 -0.97 1.56
C ALA A 70 -1.44 -0.24 0.47
N THR A 71 -0.95 -0.29 -0.78
CA THR A 71 -1.67 0.31 -1.93
C THR A 71 -3.03 -0.37 -2.09
N PHE A 72 -3.08 -1.71 -2.15
CA PHE A 72 -4.33 -2.44 -2.25
C PHE A 72 -5.28 -2.10 -1.09
N HIS A 73 -4.80 -2.21 0.15
CA HIS A 73 -5.62 -2.05 1.35
C HIS A 73 -6.15 -0.63 1.48
N GLY A 74 -5.26 0.36 1.37
CA GLY A 74 -5.60 1.78 1.50
C GLY A 74 -6.58 2.22 0.43
N VAL A 75 -6.29 1.90 -0.85
CA VAL A 75 -7.13 2.34 -1.97
C VAL A 75 -8.50 1.66 -1.96
N ASN A 76 -8.58 0.35 -1.71
CA ASN A 76 -9.88 -0.33 -1.59
C ASN A 76 -10.66 0.16 -0.38
N GLY A 77 -9.98 0.45 0.74
CA GLY A 77 -10.59 1.04 1.94
C GLY A 77 -11.22 2.41 1.66
N VAL A 78 -10.48 3.31 1.01
CA VAL A 78 -10.97 4.64 0.61
C VAL A 78 -12.14 4.53 -0.38
N TYR A 79 -12.01 3.71 -1.43
CA TYR A 79 -13.11 3.51 -2.38
C TYR A 79 -14.36 2.98 -1.69
N ASN A 80 -14.21 2.00 -0.79
CA ASN A 80 -15.34 1.47 -0.04
C ASN A 80 -15.96 2.52 0.89
N ALA A 81 -15.15 3.32 1.59
CA ALA A 81 -15.65 4.40 2.43
C ALA A 81 -16.47 5.43 1.63
N LEU A 82 -16.04 5.79 0.43
CA LEU A 82 -16.79 6.69 -0.46
C LEU A 82 -18.11 6.07 -0.94
N VAL A 83 -18.09 4.79 -1.31
CA VAL A 83 -19.32 4.05 -1.66
C VAL A 83 -20.29 4.01 -0.47
N ASN A 84 -19.79 3.78 0.75
CA ASN A 84 -20.60 3.79 1.97
C ASN A 84 -21.20 5.18 2.24
N GLN A 85 -20.57 6.26 1.78
CA GLN A 85 -21.09 7.64 1.86
C GLN A 85 -22.07 7.99 0.73
N GLY A 86 -22.47 7.02 -0.10
CA GLY A 86 -23.46 7.23 -1.17
C GLY A 86 -22.85 7.63 -2.51
N LEU A 87 -21.56 7.35 -2.77
CA LEU A 87 -20.96 7.56 -4.08
C LEU A 87 -21.59 6.62 -5.13
N THR A 88 -22.32 7.17 -6.10
CA THR A 88 -23.01 6.40 -7.16
C THR A 88 -22.77 6.95 -8.58
N GLY A 89 -23.36 6.29 -9.60
CA GLY A 89 -23.39 6.75 -10.99
C GLY A 89 -22.02 6.98 -11.62
N THR A 90 -21.94 7.97 -12.52
CA THR A 90 -20.70 8.34 -13.24
C THR A 90 -19.57 8.73 -12.29
N LYS A 91 -19.88 9.43 -11.20
CA LYS A 91 -18.88 9.85 -10.19
C LYS A 91 -18.16 8.64 -9.59
N ARG A 92 -18.91 7.58 -9.26
CA ARG A 92 -18.35 6.32 -8.77
C ARG A 92 -17.39 5.70 -9.77
N THR A 93 -17.76 5.66 -11.04
CA THR A 93 -16.92 5.10 -12.12
C THR A 93 -15.63 5.89 -12.29
N VAL A 94 -15.72 7.22 -12.36
CA VAL A 94 -14.54 8.10 -12.49
C VAL A 94 -13.59 7.89 -11.31
N ILE A 95 -14.10 7.98 -10.07
CA ILE A 95 -13.27 7.80 -8.87
C ILE A 95 -12.61 6.41 -8.84
N LYS A 96 -13.36 5.35 -9.16
CA LYS A 96 -12.81 3.99 -9.22
C LYS A 96 -11.60 3.94 -10.15
N TRP A 97 -11.74 4.47 -11.37
CA TRP A 97 -10.66 4.41 -12.36
C TRP A 97 -9.50 5.35 -12.04
N THR A 98 -9.75 6.52 -11.46
CA THR A 98 -8.70 7.39 -10.93
C THR A 98 -7.88 6.66 -9.87
N LEU A 99 -8.54 5.98 -8.92
CA LEU A 99 -7.87 5.23 -7.87
C LEU A 99 -7.07 4.04 -8.43
N VAL A 100 -7.60 3.34 -9.43
CA VAL A 100 -6.87 2.27 -10.12
C VAL A 100 -5.62 2.81 -10.83
N ALA A 101 -5.75 3.91 -11.57
CA ALA A 101 -4.63 4.54 -12.27
C ALA A 101 -3.55 5.02 -11.29
N ALA A 102 -3.97 5.71 -10.21
CA ALA A 102 -3.06 6.14 -9.14
C ALA A 102 -2.34 4.95 -8.48
N SER A 103 -3.03 3.83 -8.25
CA SER A 103 -2.43 2.61 -7.72
C SER A 103 -1.36 2.05 -8.65
N ALA A 104 -1.64 2.00 -9.95
CA ALA A 104 -0.69 1.51 -10.94
C ALA A 104 0.57 2.38 -10.98
N VAL A 105 0.41 3.71 -10.99
CA VAL A 105 1.52 4.66 -10.93
C VAL A 105 2.33 4.47 -9.64
N LEU A 106 1.68 4.39 -8.49
CA LEU A 106 2.34 4.21 -7.19
C LEU A 106 3.16 2.91 -7.15
N ILE A 107 2.58 1.80 -7.60
CA ILE A 107 3.26 0.50 -7.60
C ILE A 107 4.44 0.53 -8.57
N VAL A 108 4.25 1.00 -9.81
CA VAL A 108 5.33 1.05 -10.81
C VAL A 108 6.49 1.93 -10.32
N GLN A 109 6.20 3.14 -9.83
CA GLN A 109 7.26 4.03 -9.36
C GLN A 109 7.92 3.54 -8.06
N GLY A 110 7.14 2.94 -7.16
CA GLY A 110 7.68 2.35 -5.94
C GLY A 110 8.60 1.16 -6.25
N VAL A 111 8.21 0.28 -7.16
CA VAL A 111 9.05 -0.85 -7.61
C VAL A 111 10.30 -0.35 -8.32
N ARG A 112 10.19 0.62 -9.24
CA ARG A 112 11.35 1.21 -9.92
C ARG A 112 12.34 1.81 -8.92
N THR A 113 11.84 2.54 -7.92
CA THR A 113 12.65 3.14 -6.87
C THR A 113 13.32 2.08 -6.01
N ALA A 114 12.59 1.04 -5.62
CA ALA A 114 13.13 -0.08 -4.85
C ALA A 114 14.24 -0.82 -5.60
N ASN A 115 14.05 -1.07 -6.90
CA ASN A 115 15.06 -1.70 -7.76
C ASN A 115 16.31 -0.83 -7.87
N ALA A 116 16.14 0.47 -8.12
CA ALA A 116 17.25 1.41 -8.20
C ALA A 116 18.08 1.44 -6.90
N TRP A 117 17.43 1.40 -5.75
CA TRP A 117 18.09 1.42 -4.44
C TRP A 117 18.72 0.08 -4.06
N ALA A 118 18.17 -1.03 -4.57
CA ALA A 118 18.70 -2.38 -4.38
C ALA A 118 19.80 -2.75 -5.40
N GLY A 119 20.16 -1.87 -6.32
CA GLY A 119 21.14 -2.15 -7.38
C GLY A 119 20.64 -3.12 -8.46
N ILE A 120 19.32 -3.30 -8.59
CA ILE A 120 18.70 -4.18 -9.59
C ILE A 120 18.51 -3.38 -10.89
N GLY A 121 19.17 -3.80 -11.98
CA GLY A 121 19.16 -3.12 -13.29
C GLY A 121 17.84 -3.17 -14.08
N LEU A 122 16.70 -3.38 -13.41
CA LEU A 122 15.36 -3.38 -14.00
C LEU A 122 14.66 -2.09 -13.55
N TYR A 123 14.76 -1.03 -14.35
CA TYR A 123 14.17 0.29 -14.07
C TYR A 123 13.26 0.78 -15.19
#